data_AF-A0A4R8GX60-F1
#
_entry.id   AF-A0A4R8GX60-F1
#
_cell.length_a   1.000
_cell.length_b   1.000
_cell.length_c   1.000
_cell.angle_alpha   90.00
_cell.angle_beta   90.00
_cell.angle_gamma   90.00
#
_symmetry.space_group_name_H-M   'P 1'
#
loop_
_entity.id
_entity.type
_entity.pdbx_description
1 polymer ?
#
loop_
_entity_poly.entity_id
_entity_poly.type
_entity_poly.pdbx_seq_one_letter_code
_entity_poly.pdbx_strand_id
1 'polypeptide(L)'
;MDSLYYLFKRVNFKLLSWVTFKLSYTTSNKKAKNWSSNDKFQAVLETASLSELETAKYCREKGIHVEELKSWIKQCQNANENKFEDPKELKDNLKKEQKKAKELEKELREKEKALAETAALLVLRKKARAIWGDPEDD
;
A
#
# COMPACT_ATOMS: atom_id res chain seq x y z
N MET A 1 -46.13 16.75 -32.85
CA MET A 1 -45.68 15.83 -31.79
C MET A 1 -44.21 15.41 -31.95
N ASP A 2 -43.59 15.69 -33.10
CA ASP A 2 -42.30 15.09 -33.45
C ASP A 2 -41.06 15.83 -32.90
N SER A 3 -41.11 17.16 -32.79
CA SER A 3 -39.93 17.96 -32.40
C SER A 3 -39.42 17.67 -30.98
N LEU A 4 -40.34 17.52 -30.00
CA LEU A 4 -39.98 17.18 -28.62
C LEU A 4 -39.44 15.74 -28.49
N TYR A 5 -39.97 14.80 -29.29
CA TYR A 5 -39.48 13.42 -29.34
C TYR A 5 -38.05 13.34 -29.90
N TYR A 6 -37.75 14.11 -30.95
CA TYR A 6 -36.40 14.19 -31.51
C TYR A 6 -35.39 14.85 -30.55
N LEU A 7 -35.80 15.89 -29.83
CA LEU A 7 -34.96 16.51 -28.80
C LEU A 7 -34.67 15.55 -27.64
N PHE A 8 -35.69 14.84 -27.16
CA PHE A 8 -35.52 13.83 -26.12
C PHE A 8 -34.59 12.69 -26.57
N LYS A 9 -34.77 12.17 -27.79
CA LYS A 9 -33.86 11.16 -28.38
C LYS A 9 -32.44 11.67 -28.55
N ARG A 10 -32.23 12.92 -28.97
CA ARG A 10 -30.89 13.49 -29.19
C ARG A 10 -30.16 13.74 -27.88
N VAL A 11 -30.86 14.19 -26.84
CA VAL A 11 -30.32 14.33 -25.48
C VAL A 11 -30.00 12.96 -24.89
N ASN A 12 -30.91 11.98 -25.01
CA ASN A 12 -30.71 10.63 -24.52
C ASN A 12 -29.57 9.91 -25.26
N PHE A 13 -29.47 10.07 -26.59
CA PHE A 13 -28.36 9.55 -27.39
C PHE A 13 -27.02 10.20 -27.02
N LYS A 14 -26.98 11.52 -26.78
CA LYS A 14 -25.76 12.19 -26.30
C LYS A 14 -25.37 11.73 -24.90
N LEU A 15 -26.35 11.51 -24.01
CA LEU A 15 -26.11 10.97 -22.67
C LEU A 15 -25.60 9.52 -22.73
N LEU A 16 -26.25 8.65 -23.49
CA LEU A 16 -25.81 7.26 -23.71
C LEU A 16 -24.43 7.23 -24.37
N SER A 17 -24.22 8.02 -25.42
CA SER A 17 -22.93 8.14 -26.10
C SER A 17 -21.85 8.63 -25.15
N TRP A 18 -22.12 9.66 -24.34
CA TRP A 18 -21.19 10.17 -23.34
C TRP A 18 -20.89 9.14 -22.25
N VAL A 19 -21.89 8.41 -21.76
CA VAL A 19 -21.70 7.30 -20.80
C VAL A 19 -20.82 6.22 -21.43
N THR A 20 -21.12 5.77 -22.65
CA THR A 20 -20.31 4.76 -23.35
C THR A 20 -18.90 5.24 -23.69
N PHE A 21 -18.74 6.53 -24.01
CA PHE A 21 -17.44 7.14 -24.35
C PHE A 21 -16.58 7.34 -23.10
N LYS A 22 -17.18 7.71 -21.97
CA LYS A 22 -16.47 7.83 -20.70
C LYS A 22 -16.04 6.46 -20.15
N LEU A 23 -16.77 5.40 -20.51
CA LEU A 23 -16.43 4.00 -20.22
C LEU A 23 -15.42 3.40 -21.22
N SER A 24 -15.03 4.10 -22.30
CA SER A 24 -14.14 3.55 -23.33
C SER A 24 -12.65 3.74 -23.04
N TYR A 25 -12.25 4.03 -21.79
CA TYR A 25 -10.83 4.11 -21.44
C TYR A 25 -10.24 2.70 -21.45
N THR A 26 -9.58 2.37 -22.56
CA THR A 26 -9.05 1.04 -22.82
C THR A 26 -8.00 0.66 -21.77
N THR A 27 -8.29 -0.42 -21.05
CA THR A 27 -7.34 -1.03 -20.11
C THR A 27 -6.16 -1.59 -20.91
N SER A 28 -5.09 -0.80 -21.00
CA SER A 28 -3.81 -1.21 -21.58
C SER A 28 -3.28 -2.45 -20.86
N ASN A 29 -2.68 -3.38 -21.59
CA ASN A 29 -2.08 -4.62 -21.10
C ASN A 29 -0.88 -4.35 -20.15
N LYS A 30 -1.18 -3.85 -18.95
CA LYS A 30 -0.25 -3.55 -17.87
C LYS A 30 -0.42 -4.63 -16.81
N LYS A 31 0.69 -5.14 -16.26
CA LYS A 31 0.67 -6.07 -15.12
C LYS A 31 -0.07 -5.43 -13.94
N ALA A 32 -0.83 -6.22 -13.17
CA ALA A 32 -1.64 -5.78 -12.02
C ALA A 32 -0.96 -4.76 -11.09
N LYS A 33 0.37 -4.92 -10.87
CA LYS A 33 1.20 -4.02 -10.05
C LYS A 33 1.23 -2.55 -10.55
N ASN A 34 1.00 -2.31 -11.83
CA ASN A 34 1.05 -0.99 -12.47
C ASN A 34 -0.33 -0.38 -12.73
N TRP A 35 -1.39 -0.95 -12.13
CA TRP A 35 -2.76 -0.46 -12.32
C TRP A 35 -3.01 0.80 -11.48
N SER A 36 -3.47 1.86 -12.14
CA SER A 36 -3.92 3.08 -11.47
C SER A 36 -5.24 2.84 -10.72
N SER A 37 -5.61 3.77 -9.82
CA SER A 37 -6.91 3.71 -9.13
C SER A 37 -8.09 3.66 -10.12
N ASN A 38 -7.97 4.38 -11.25
CA ASN A 38 -8.96 4.37 -12.31
C ASN A 38 -9.07 3.00 -13.00
N ASP A 39 -7.94 2.35 -13.29
CA ASP A 39 -7.93 1.02 -13.93
C ASP A 39 -8.59 -0.03 -13.03
N LYS A 40 -8.31 0.02 -11.72
CA LYS A 40 -8.93 -0.87 -10.72
C LYS A 40 -10.44 -0.67 -10.65
N PHE A 41 -10.87 0.60 -10.62
CA PHE A 41 -12.30 0.92 -10.61
C PHE A 41 -13.00 0.45 -11.89
N GLN A 42 -12.38 0.61 -13.07
CA GLN A 42 -12.94 0.09 -14.32
C GLN A 42 -13.08 -1.43 -14.30
N ALA A 43 -12.09 -2.19 -13.84
CA ALA A 43 -12.25 -3.64 -13.71
C ALA A 43 -13.37 -4.04 -12.74
N VAL A 44 -13.54 -3.32 -11.62
CA VAL A 44 -14.66 -3.54 -10.71
C VAL A 44 -16.01 -3.31 -11.42
N LEU A 45 -16.11 -2.26 -12.25
CA LEU A 45 -17.33 -1.99 -13.03
C LEU A 45 -17.59 -3.04 -14.11
N GLU A 46 -16.56 -3.43 -14.88
CA GLU A 46 -16.65 -4.42 -15.96
C GLU A 46 -17.06 -5.80 -15.42
N THR A 47 -16.63 -6.13 -14.20
CA THR A 47 -16.91 -7.44 -13.57
C THR A 47 -18.19 -7.46 -12.73
N ALA A 48 -18.82 -6.30 -12.47
CA ALA A 48 -19.99 -6.20 -11.61
C ALA A 48 -21.21 -7.03 -12.08
N SER A 49 -21.36 -7.22 -13.40
CA SER A 49 -22.46 -8.02 -13.99
C SER A 49 -22.02 -9.40 -14.49
N LEU A 50 -20.75 -9.77 -14.32
CA LEU A 50 -20.22 -11.05 -14.81
C LEU A 50 -20.50 -12.19 -13.83
N SER A 51 -20.68 -13.39 -14.35
CA SER A 51 -20.69 -14.61 -13.55
C SER A 51 -19.29 -14.95 -13.03
N GLU A 52 -19.18 -15.87 -12.07
CA GLU A 52 -17.89 -16.28 -11.50
C GLU A 52 -16.93 -16.87 -12.57
N LEU A 53 -17.47 -17.62 -13.53
CA LEU A 53 -16.70 -18.18 -14.64
C LEU A 53 -16.15 -17.09 -15.57
N GLU A 54 -16.99 -16.11 -15.91
CA GLU A 54 -16.60 -14.98 -16.75
C GLU A 54 -15.60 -14.07 -16.04
N THR A 55 -15.75 -13.89 -14.72
CA THR A 55 -14.81 -13.14 -13.89
C THR A 55 -13.45 -13.83 -13.86
N ALA A 56 -13.41 -15.16 -13.69
CA ALA A 56 -12.16 -15.92 -13.74
C ALA A 56 -11.48 -15.83 -15.12
N LYS A 57 -12.26 -15.84 -16.21
CA LYS A 57 -11.75 -15.62 -17.56
C LYS A 57 -11.17 -14.21 -17.72
N TYR A 58 -11.94 -13.19 -17.31
CA TYR A 58 -11.51 -11.79 -17.32
C TYR A 58 -10.20 -11.58 -16.56
N CYS A 59 -10.08 -12.15 -15.36
CA CYS A 59 -8.87 -12.07 -14.55
C CYS A 59 -7.64 -12.64 -15.27
N ARG A 60 -7.79 -13.79 -15.95
CA ARG A 60 -6.71 -14.39 -16.75
C ARG A 60 -6.31 -13.54 -17.94
N GLU A 61 -7.29 -12.96 -18.65
CA GLU A 61 -7.04 -12.08 -19.81
C GLU A 61 -6.35 -10.77 -19.41
N LYS A 62 -6.71 -10.21 -18.26
CA LYS A 62 -6.14 -8.96 -17.74
C LYS A 62 -4.87 -9.16 -16.90
N GLY A 63 -4.51 -10.41 -16.59
CA GLY A 63 -3.35 -10.74 -15.76
C GLY A 63 -3.48 -10.26 -14.32
N ILE A 64 -4.70 -10.31 -13.77
CA ILE A 64 -5.03 -9.95 -12.38
C ILE A 64 -5.53 -11.19 -11.64
N HIS A 65 -5.27 -11.28 -10.34
CA HIS A 65 -5.79 -12.37 -9.53
C HIS A 65 -7.24 -12.08 -9.08
N VAL A 66 -8.08 -13.11 -8.95
CA VAL A 66 -9.49 -12.94 -8.51
C VAL A 66 -9.55 -12.28 -7.12
N GLU A 67 -8.63 -12.65 -6.24
CA GLU A 67 -8.48 -12.08 -4.89
C GLU A 67 -8.12 -10.60 -4.91
N GLU A 68 -7.31 -10.14 -5.88
CA GLU A 68 -7.02 -8.71 -6.05
C GLU A 68 -8.28 -7.95 -6.46
N LEU A 69 -9.05 -8.50 -7.41
CA LEU A 69 -10.32 -7.92 -7.85
C LEU A 69 -11.32 -7.85 -6.70
N LYS A 70 -11.49 -8.94 -5.92
CA LYS A 70 -12.34 -8.96 -4.73
C LYS A 70 -11.92 -7.91 -3.70
N SER A 71 -10.62 -7.72 -3.51
CA SER A 71 -10.08 -6.68 -2.63
C SER A 71 -10.46 -5.28 -3.12
N TRP A 72 -10.39 -5.02 -4.42
CA TRP A 72 -10.81 -3.73 -5.00
C TRP A 72 -12.32 -3.51 -4.89
N ILE A 73 -13.14 -4.54 -5.12
CA ILE A 73 -14.60 -4.47 -4.91
C ILE A 73 -14.89 -4.05 -3.47
N LYS A 74 -14.25 -4.71 -2.50
CA LYS A 74 -14.41 -4.39 -1.08
C LYS A 74 -13.93 -2.97 -0.75
N GLN A 75 -12.80 -2.54 -1.29
CA GLN A 75 -12.32 -1.17 -1.11
C GLN A 75 -13.30 -0.14 -1.68
N CYS A 76 -13.91 -0.40 -2.85
CA CYS A 76 -14.93 0.47 -3.44
C CYS A 76 -16.21 0.52 -2.58
N GLN A 77 -16.66 -0.61 -2.05
CA GLN A 77 -17.81 -0.68 -1.13
C GLN A 77 -17.54 0.10 0.16
N ASN A 78 -16.34 -0.06 0.71
CA ASN A 78 -15.95 0.52 1.99
C ASN A 78 -15.37 1.94 1.85
N ALA A 79 -15.23 2.49 0.64
CA ALA A 79 -14.62 3.81 0.43
C ALA A 79 -15.39 4.94 1.13
N ASN A 80 -16.71 4.78 1.26
CA ASN A 80 -17.59 5.70 1.98
C ASN A 80 -17.94 5.21 3.39
N GLU A 81 -17.50 4.01 3.79
CA GLU A 81 -17.56 3.58 5.18
C GLU A 81 -16.52 4.39 5.94
N ASN A 82 -16.96 5.56 6.42
CA ASN A 82 -16.20 6.43 7.28
C ASN A 82 -15.79 5.68 8.55
N LYS A 83 -14.64 5.02 8.52
CA LYS A 83 -13.81 4.90 9.71
C LYS A 83 -13.10 6.24 9.86
N PHE A 84 -13.81 7.24 10.36
CA PHE A 84 -13.16 8.41 10.93
C PHE A 84 -12.42 7.93 12.18
N GLU A 85 -11.23 7.37 12.00
CA GLU A 85 -10.22 7.50 13.05
C GLU A 85 -10.00 9.00 13.20
N ASP A 86 -10.26 9.55 14.39
CA ASP A 86 -10.16 10.99 14.62
C ASP A 86 -8.78 11.46 14.14
N PRO A 87 -8.70 12.37 13.15
CA PRO A 87 -7.41 12.86 12.65
C PRO A 87 -6.49 13.39 13.75
N LYS A 88 -7.03 13.79 14.91
CA LYS A 88 -6.25 14.13 16.10
C LYS A 88 -5.65 12.90 16.77
N GLU A 89 -6.43 11.85 17.00
CA GLU A 89 -5.95 10.60 17.58
C GLU A 89 -4.85 9.96 16.73
N LEU A 90 -5.03 9.95 15.41
CA LEU A 90 -4.00 9.51 14.46
C LEU A 90 -2.69 10.29 14.59
N LYS A 91 -2.78 11.64 14.64
CA LYS A 91 -1.60 12.50 14.79
C LYS A 91 -0.92 12.31 16.15
N ASP A 92 -1.70 12.13 17.21
CA ASP A 92 -1.16 11.94 18.55
C ASP A 92 -0.51 10.56 18.71
N ASN A 93 -1.09 9.52 18.12
CA ASN A 93 -0.46 8.20 18.04
C ASN A 93 0.84 8.25 17.23
N LEU A 94 0.86 8.93 16.08
CA LEU A 94 2.08 9.13 15.29
C LEU A 94 3.19 9.82 16.10
N LYS A 95 2.85 10.88 16.85
CA LYS A 95 3.83 11.57 17.70
C LYS A 95 4.34 10.67 18.83
N LYS A 96 3.47 9.86 19.45
CA LYS A 96 3.87 8.92 20.51
C LYS A 96 4.85 7.88 19.96
N GLU A 97 4.54 7.29 18.82
CA GLU A 97 5.41 6.29 18.18
C GLU A 97 6.74 6.90 17.74
N GLN A 98 6.74 8.11 17.19
CA GLN A 98 7.99 8.81 16.85
C GLN A 98 8.86 9.12 18.08
N LYS A 99 8.25 9.46 19.22
CA LYS A 99 9.00 9.68 20.46
C LYS A 99 9.63 8.39 20.97
N LYS A 100 8.86 7.30 21.01
CA LYS A 100 9.36 5.97 21.40
C LYS A 100 10.52 5.52 20.50
N ALA A 101 10.38 5.69 19.19
CA ALA A 101 11.44 5.34 18.24
C ALA A 101 12.74 6.10 18.54
N LYS A 102 12.66 7.41 18.77
CA LYS A 102 13.85 8.22 19.11
C LYS A 102 14.49 7.83 20.44
N GLU A 103 13.68 7.46 21.42
CA GLU A 103 14.14 7.05 22.74
C GLU A 103 14.84 5.69 22.67
N LEU A 104 14.23 4.73 21.98
CA LEU A 104 14.83 3.43 21.71
C LEU A 104 16.13 3.54 20.91
N GLU A 105 16.18 4.40 19.89
CA GLU A 105 17.40 4.67 19.14
C GLU A 105 18.51 5.27 20.02
N LYS A 106 18.16 6.13 20.98
CA LYS A 106 19.14 6.71 21.90
C LYS A 106 19.69 5.66 22.84
N GLU A 107 18.82 4.85 23.46
CA GLU A 107 19.25 3.75 24.32
C GLU A 107 20.13 2.75 23.56
N LEU A 108 19.78 2.45 22.31
CA LEU A 108 20.57 1.56 21.46
C LEU A 108 21.99 2.12 21.27
N ARG A 109 22.13 3.41 20.94
CA ARG A 109 23.44 4.05 20.76
C ARG A 109 24.27 4.04 22.04
N GLU A 110 23.66 4.27 23.20
CA GLU A 110 24.37 4.25 24.48
C GLU A 110 24.86 2.83 24.81
N LYS A 111 24.03 1.80 24.57
CA LYS A 111 24.39 0.39 24.73
C LYS A 111 25.49 -0.04 23.76
N GLU A 112 25.41 0.37 22.49
CA GLU A 112 26.44 0.12 21.49
C GLU A 112 27.78 0.79 21.84
N LYS A 113 27.75 2.01 22.38
CA LYS A 113 28.96 2.70 22.85
C LYS A 113 29.61 1.95 24.01
N ALA A 114 28.85 1.58 25.04
CA ALA A 114 29.37 0.80 26.16
C ALA A 114 29.91 -0.57 25.71
N LEU A 115 29.24 -1.21 24.76
CA LEU A 115 29.68 -2.46 24.15
C LEU A 115 31.00 -2.27 23.37
N ALA A 116 31.14 -1.19 22.61
CA ALA A 116 32.37 -0.88 21.89
C ALA A 116 33.54 -0.59 22.85
N GLU A 117 33.30 0.15 23.94
CA GLU A 117 34.32 0.43 24.96
C GLU A 117 34.80 -0.85 25.66
N THR A 118 33.88 -1.74 26.05
CA THR A 118 34.24 -3.04 26.64
C THR A 118 35.00 -3.93 25.65
N ALA A 119 34.58 -3.98 24.38
CA ALA A 119 35.32 -4.69 23.34
C ALA A 119 36.74 -4.12 23.13
N ALA A 120 36.90 -2.79 23.14
CA ALA A 120 38.21 -2.16 23.04
C ALA A 120 39.12 -2.52 24.22
N LEU A 121 38.60 -2.50 25.45
CA LEU A 121 39.35 -2.90 26.64
C LEU A 121 39.80 -4.39 26.57
N LEU A 122 38.92 -5.28 26.10
CA LEU A 122 39.26 -6.69 25.92
C LEU A 122 40.37 -6.88 24.87
N VAL A 123 40.32 -6.15 23.77
CA VAL A 123 41.36 -6.18 22.73
C VAL A 123 42.69 -5.67 23.28
N LEU A 124 42.69 -4.56 24.01
CA LEU A 124 43.90 -4.01 24.62
C LEU A 124 44.50 -4.97 25.64
N ARG A 125 43.69 -5.59 26.51
CA ARG A 125 44.14 -6.61 27.47
C ARG A 125 44.80 -7.79 26.76
N LYS A 126 44.19 -8.28 25.67
CA LYS A 126 44.76 -9.38 24.86
C LYS A 126 46.11 -8.98 24.24
N LYS A 127 46.22 -7.77 23.70
CA LYS A 127 47.48 -7.25 23.14
C LYS A 127 48.57 -7.10 24.20
N ALA A 128 48.22 -6.57 25.38
CA ALA A 128 49.16 -6.42 26.49
C ALA A 128 49.71 -7.79 26.95
N ARG A 129 48.84 -8.78 27.17
CA ARG A 129 49.25 -10.16 27.48
C ARG A 129 50.17 -10.78 26.43
N ALA A 130 49.91 -10.51 25.15
CA ALA A 130 50.76 -11.04 24.08
C ALA A 130 52.18 -10.44 24.06
N ILE A 131 52.34 -9.21 24.57
CA ILE A 131 53.64 -8.52 24.63
C ILE A 131 54.39 -8.83 25.94
N TRP A 132 53.68 -8.80 27.07
CA TRP A 132 54.29 -8.85 28.40
C TRP A 132 54.12 -10.20 29.14
N GLY A 133 53.37 -11.17 28.58
CA GLY A 133 53.00 -12.39 29.29
C GLY A 133 51.84 -12.19 30.27
N ASP A 134 51.36 -13.26 30.91
CA ASP A 134 50.41 -13.13 32.00
C ASP A 134 51.17 -12.68 33.27
N PRO A 135 50.57 -11.83 34.12
CA PRO A 135 51.10 -11.61 35.46
C PRO A 135 51.11 -12.95 36.19
N GLU A 136 52.26 -13.32 36.78
CA GLU A 136 52.33 -14.50 37.65
C GLU A 136 51.34 -14.27 38.81
N ASP A 137 50.36 -15.16 38.94
CA ASP A 137 49.41 -15.19 40.05
C ASP A 137 50.19 -15.60 41.32
N ASP A 138 50.42 -14.66 42.25
CA ASP A 138 50.81 -14.93 43.64
C ASP A 138 49.57 -15.17 44.52
#